data_AF-A0A0B8N7V4-F1
#
_entry.id   AF-A0A0B8N7V4-F1
#
_cell.length_a   1.000
_cell.length_b   1.000
_cell.length_c   1.000
_cell.angle_alpha   90.00
_cell.angle_beta   90.00
_cell.angle_gamma   90.00
#
_symmetry.space_group_name_H-M   'P 1'
#
loop_
_entity.id
_entity.type
_entity.pdbx_description
1 polymer ?
#
loop_
_entity_poly.entity_id
_entity_poly.type
_entity_poly.pdbx_seq_one_letter_code
_entity_poly.pdbx_strand_id
1 'polypeptide(L)'
;MDDMQEVEVRVLRDVIETVENRLRCHEAAGGYVLAPRAEVYAELIFAVITSARSAGHYGAGSLVRAPILDVILGGVETGPWEAAVYAMIMDGALISG
;
A
#
# COMPACT_ATOMS: atom_id res chain seq x y z
N MET A 1 -17.56 7.77 16.55
CA MET A 1 -17.32 8.12 15.13
C MET A 1 -15.84 8.43 14.95
N ASP A 2 -15.21 9.12 15.90
CA ASP A 2 -13.75 9.24 16.03
C ASP A 2 -12.99 7.91 15.96
N ASP A 3 -13.46 6.84 16.62
CA ASP A 3 -12.74 5.56 16.63
C ASP A 3 -12.50 4.97 15.24
N MET A 4 -13.48 5.07 14.33
CA MET A 4 -13.34 4.54 12.97
C MET A 4 -12.37 5.39 12.14
N GLN A 5 -12.46 6.72 12.27
CA GLN A 5 -11.54 7.63 11.62
C GLN A 5 -10.10 7.43 12.11
N GLU A 6 -9.91 7.25 13.42
CA GLU A 6 -8.60 6.93 13.99
C GLU A 6 -8.04 5.62 13.45
N VAL A 7 -8.87 4.60 13.33
CA VAL A 7 -8.47 3.31 12.75
C VAL A 7 -8.07 3.48 11.28
N GLU A 8 -8.83 4.22 10.47
CA GLU A 8 -8.47 4.45 9.06
C GLU A 8 -7.19 5.28 8.92
N VAL A 9 -6.98 6.28 9.79
CA VAL A 9 -5.73 7.05 9.83
C VAL A 9 -4.55 6.14 10.21
N ARG A 10 -4.73 5.22 11.16
CA ARG A 10 -3.69 4.24 11.52
C ARG A 10 -3.34 3.33 10.34
N VAL A 11 -4.34 2.81 9.62
CA VAL A 11 -4.12 2.01 8.40
C VAL A 11 -3.26 2.77 7.38
N LEU A 12 -3.59 4.04 7.10
CA LEU A 12 -2.82 4.84 6.14
C LEU A 12 -1.39 5.08 6.62
N ARG A 13 -1.18 5.29 7.93
CA ARG A 13 0.16 5.42 8.50
C ARG A 13 0.96 4.13 8.36
N ASP A 14 0.36 2.98 8.68
CA ASP A 14 1.02 1.68 8.61
C ASP A 14 1.44 1.35 7.16
N VAL A 15 0.60 1.71 6.18
CA VAL A 15 0.91 1.60 4.75
C VAL A 15 2.12 2.46 4.38
N ILE A 16 2.13 3.74 4.77
CA ILE A 16 3.24 4.65 4.48
C ILE A 16 4.54 4.16 5.13
N GLU A 17 4.49 3.79 6.41
CA GLU A 17 5.67 3.34 7.16
C GLU A 17 6.25 2.03 6.60
N THR A 18 5.39 1.08 6.24
CA THR A 18 5.82 -0.19 5.63
C THR A 18 6.48 0.02 4.28
N VAL A 19 5.87 0.86 3.43
CA VAL A 19 6.40 1.17 2.10
C VAL A 19 7.71 1.94 2.22
N GLU A 20 7.78 2.94 3.11
CA GLU A 20 9.00 3.69 3.36
C GLU A 20 10.16 2.79 3.78
N ASN A 21 9.89 1.84 4.68
CA ASN A 21 10.88 0.84 5.09
C ASN A 21 11.34 0.00 3.91
N ARG A 22 10.43 -0.43 3.03
CA ARG A 22 10.78 -1.22 1.83
C ARG A 22 11.65 -0.44 0.86
N LEU A 23 11.32 0.82 0.60
CA LEU A 23 12.11 1.71 -0.26
C LEU A 23 13.52 1.94 0.32
N ARG A 24 13.63 2.16 1.63
CA ARG A 24 14.94 2.29 2.31
C ARG A 24 15.75 1.00 2.25
N CYS A 25 15.11 -0.16 2.43
CA CYS A 25 15.77 -1.45 2.30
C CYS A 25 16.31 -1.67 0.87
N HIS A 26 15.55 -1.26 -0.15
CA HIS A 26 15.99 -1.33 -1.54
C HIS A 26 17.22 -0.45 -1.81
N GLU A 27 17.20 0.80 -1.32
CA GLU A 27 18.36 1.70 -1.41
C GLU A 27 19.57 1.17 -0.65
N ALA A 28 19.36 0.63 0.56
CA ALA A 28 20.41 0.02 1.36
C ALA A 28 21.02 -1.23 0.69
N ALA A 29 20.26 -1.93 -0.15
CA ALA A 29 20.71 -3.04 -0.97
C ALA A 29 21.43 -2.60 -2.27
N GLY A 30 21.60 -1.30 -2.50
CA GLY A 30 22.28 -0.73 -3.67
C GLY A 30 21.35 -0.45 -4.86
N GLY A 31 20.04 -0.63 -4.70
CA GLY A 31 19.06 -0.22 -5.69
C GLY A 31 18.77 1.28 -5.63
N TYR A 32 18.01 1.78 -6.62
CA TYR A 32 17.62 3.19 -6.68
C TYR A 32 16.09 3.34 -6.72
N VAL A 33 15.57 4.34 -6.01
CA VAL A 33 14.18 4.79 -6.10
C VAL A 33 14.14 5.98 -7.05
N LEU A 34 13.48 5.83 -8.20
CA LEU A 34 13.39 6.89 -9.20
C LEU A 34 12.30 7.91 -8.93
N ALA A 35 11.16 7.42 -8.42
CA ALA A 35 10.00 8.26 -8.16
C ALA A 35 10.19 9.06 -6.86
N PRO A 36 9.75 10.32 -6.81
CA PRO A 36 9.61 11.04 -5.55
C PRO A 36 8.79 10.23 -4.54
N ARG A 37 9.22 10.18 -3.27
CA ARG A 37 8.51 9.44 -2.21
C ARG A 37 7.03 9.78 -2.11
N ALA A 38 6.71 11.07 -2.26
CA ALA A 38 5.33 11.56 -2.23
C ALA A 38 4.46 10.96 -3.35
N GLU A 39 5.02 10.74 -4.54
CA GLU A 39 4.31 10.12 -5.67
C GLU A 39 4.01 8.65 -5.36
N VAL A 40 5.02 7.91 -4.90
CA VAL A 40 4.87 6.50 -4.49
C VAL A 40 3.80 6.34 -3.42
N TYR A 41 3.82 7.18 -2.39
CA TYR A 41 2.79 7.14 -1.34
C TYR A 41 1.39 7.45 -1.88
N ALA A 42 1.27 8.44 -2.78
CA ALA A 42 -0.02 8.82 -3.34
C ALA A 42 -0.64 7.69 -4.17
N GLU A 43 0.16 7.02 -5.00
CA GLU A 43 -0.30 5.88 -5.80
C GLU A 43 -0.75 4.71 -4.93
N LEU A 44 0.01 4.40 -3.88
CA LEU A 44 -0.36 3.34 -2.92
C LEU A 44 -1.62 3.66 -2.14
N ILE A 45 -1.75 4.89 -1.63
CA ILE A 45 -2.98 5.33 -0.93
C ILE A 45 -4.18 5.24 -1.88
N PHE A 46 -4.01 5.66 -3.13
CA PHE A 46 -5.07 5.55 -4.13
C PHE A 46 -5.46 4.09 -4.42
N ALA A 47 -4.48 3.18 -4.50
CA ALA A 47 -4.72 1.75 -4.65
C ALA A 47 -5.48 1.15 -3.46
N VAL A 48 -5.11 1.51 -2.22
CA VAL A 48 -5.83 1.11 -0.99
C VAL A 48 -7.28 1.58 -1.02
N ILE A 49 -7.52 2.86 -1.35
CA ILE A 49 -8.88 3.41 -1.47
C ILE A 49 -9.69 2.67 -2.54
N THR A 50 -9.07 2.37 -3.68
CA THR A 50 -9.74 1.67 -4.79
C THR A 50 -10.10 0.23 -4.41
N SER A 51 -9.17 -0.47 -3.76
CA SER A 51 -9.35 -1.82 -3.25
C SER A 51 -10.45 -1.88 -2.17
N ALA A 52 -10.48 -0.91 -1.26
CA ALA A 52 -11.55 -0.79 -0.25
C ALA A 52 -12.93 -0.63 -0.91
N ARG A 53 -13.02 0.18 -1.97
CA ARG A 53 -14.27 0.44 -2.70
C ARG A 53 -14.74 -0.77 -3.51
N SER A 54 -13.84 -1.53 -4.13
CA SER A 54 -14.20 -2.70 -4.92
C SER A 54 -14.68 -3.89 -4.07
N ALA A 55 -14.16 -4.01 -2.84
CA ALA A 55 -14.57 -5.03 -1.86
C ALA A 55 -15.96 -4.77 -1.22
N GLY A 56 -16.61 -3.65 -1.57
CA GLY A 56 -17.75 -3.04 -0.88
C GLY A 56 -19.10 -3.79 -0.85
N HIS A 57 -19.14 -5.12 -0.92
CA HIS A 57 -20.38 -5.87 -0.61
C HIS A 57 -20.80 -5.74 0.88
N TYR A 58 -19.88 -5.30 1.75
CA TYR A 58 -20.13 -5.04 3.17
C TYR A 58 -19.62 -3.66 3.62
N GLY A 59 -20.36 -2.60 3.28
CA GLY A 59 -20.29 -1.28 3.92
C GLY A 59 -19.19 -0.32 3.43
N ALA A 60 -19.64 0.87 3.01
CA ALA A 60 -18.95 2.17 2.83
C ALA A 60 -17.54 2.27 2.19
N GLY A 61 -16.84 1.18 1.84
CA GLY A 61 -15.46 1.25 1.36
C GLY A 61 -14.45 1.50 2.47
N SER A 62 -14.62 0.85 3.63
CA SER A 62 -13.70 0.98 4.77
C SER A 62 -12.28 0.52 4.41
N LEU A 63 -11.29 1.35 4.70
CA LEU A 63 -9.90 1.08 4.32
C LEU A 63 -9.33 -0.17 4.98
N VAL A 64 -9.71 -0.44 6.24
CA VAL A 64 -9.28 -1.63 7.01
C VAL A 64 -9.64 -2.94 6.32
N ARG A 65 -10.66 -2.92 5.47
CA ARG A 65 -11.14 -4.10 4.75
C ARG A 65 -10.60 -4.20 3.33
N ALA A 66 -9.68 -3.32 2.94
CA ALA A 66 -9.10 -3.35 1.60
C ALA A 66 -8.20 -4.59 1.43
N PRO A 67 -8.52 -5.50 0.50
CA PRO A 67 -7.71 -6.71 0.27
C PRO A 67 -6.22 -6.44 -0.01
N ILE A 68 -5.90 -5.27 -0.58
CA ILE A 68 -4.51 -4.90 -0.87
C ILE A 68 -3.67 -4.67 0.39
N LEU A 69 -4.27 -4.44 1.56
CA LEU A 69 -3.53 -4.28 2.81
C LEU A 69 -2.77 -5.54 3.19
N ASP A 70 -3.31 -6.72 2.89
CA ASP A 70 -2.62 -7.98 3.17
C ASP A 70 -1.31 -8.07 2.38
N VAL A 71 -1.28 -7.54 1.16
CA VAL A 71 -0.05 -7.51 0.34
C VAL A 71 0.95 -6.50 0.88
N ILE A 72 0.48 -5.30 1.24
CA ILE A 72 1.33 -4.20 1.68
C ILE A 72 1.94 -4.52 3.05
N LEU A 73 1.13 -5.01 3.99
CA LEU A 73 1.50 -5.23 5.40
C LEU A 73 2.04 -6.64 5.68
N GLY A 74 2.11 -7.51 4.67
CA GLY A 74 2.64 -8.88 4.81
C GLY A 74 1.68 -9.88 5.45
N GLY A 75 0.37 -9.69 5.24
CA GLY A 75 -0.69 -10.62 5.58
C GLY A 75 -0.60 -11.97 4.85
N VAL A 76 -1.26 -12.98 5.42
CA VAL A 76 -1.08 -14.40 5.04
C VAL A 76 -1.89 -14.79 3.80
N GLU A 77 -2.95 -14.04 3.47
CA GLU A 77 -3.78 -14.26 2.28
C GLU A 77 -3.61 -13.10 1.31
N THR A 78 -2.84 -13.32 0.25
CA THR A 78 -2.63 -12.33 -0.81
C THR A 78 -3.35 -12.78 -2.09
N GLY A 79 -4.28 -11.97 -2.57
CA GLY A 79 -4.89 -12.15 -3.88
C GLY A 79 -3.88 -11.88 -5.01
N PRO A 80 -3.89 -12.66 -6.10
CA PRO A 80 -2.93 -12.48 -7.21
C PRO A 80 -3.07 -11.13 -7.91
N TRP A 81 -4.27 -10.54 -7.90
CA TRP A 81 -4.52 -9.21 -8.45
C TRP A 81 -3.88 -8.11 -7.59
N GLU A 82 -4.10 -8.15 -6.28
CA GLU A 82 -3.53 -7.19 -5.33
C GLU A 82 -2.00 -7.24 -5.33
N ALA A 83 -1.43 -8.44 -5.42
CA ALA A 83 0.00 -8.64 -5.59
C ALA A 83 0.53 -7.98 -6.87
N ALA A 84 -0.18 -8.16 -7.99
CA ALA A 84 0.21 -7.59 -9.27
C ALA A 84 0.13 -6.05 -9.27
N VAL A 85 -0.93 -5.47 -8.69
CA VAL A 85 -1.07 -4.01 -8.55
C VAL A 85 0.06 -3.43 -7.70
N TYR A 86 0.33 -4.05 -6.54
CA TYR A 86 1.40 -3.60 -5.66
C TYR A 86 2.78 -3.73 -6.32
N ALA A 87 3.06 -4.86 -6.99
CA ALA A 87 4.29 -5.07 -7.73
C ALA A 87 4.46 -4.04 -8.86
N MET A 88 3.41 -3.76 -9.63
CA MET A 88 3.44 -2.76 -10.69
C MET A 88 3.83 -1.36 -10.18
N ILE A 89 3.23 -0.91 -9.06
CA ILE A 89 3.55 0.39 -8.46
C ILE A 89 5.01 0.42 -7.99
N MET A 90 5.45 -0.64 -7.30
CA MET A 90 6.83 -0.72 -6.80
C MET A 90 7.85 -0.83 -7.95
N ASP A 91 7.59 -1.63 -8.97
CA ASP A 91 8.48 -1.78 -10.13
C ASP A 91 8.58 -0.49 -10.95
N GLY A 92 7.50 0.30 -11.03
CA GLY A 92 7.55 1.64 -11.62
C GLY A 92 8.41 2.62 -10.81
N ALA A 93 8.53 2.42 -9.50
CA ALA A 93 9.30 3.27 -8.60
C ALA A 93 10.77 2.85 -8.45
N LEU A 94 11.12 1.60 -8.76
CA LEU A 94 12.40 0.99 -8.41
C LEU A 94 13.23 0.56 -9.63
N ILE A 95 14.56 0.66 -9.54
CA ILE A 95 15.51 0.01 -10.46
C ILE A 95 16.49 -0.86 -9.69
N SER A 96 16.79 -2.06 -10.23
CA SER A 96 17.90 -2.91 -9.77
C SER A 96 19.24 -2.36 -10.28
N GLY A 97 20.19 -2.16 -9.36
CA GLY A 97 21.57 -1.79 -9.67
C GLY A 97 22.38 -2.94 -10.29
#